data_AF-A0A3D3XZL5-F1
#
_entry.id   AF-A0A3D3XZL5-F1
#
_cell.length_a   1.000
_cell.length_b   1.000
_cell.length_c   1.000
_cell.angle_alpha   90.00
_cell.angle_beta   90.00
_cell.angle_gamma   90.00
#
_symmetry.space_group_name_H-M   'P 1'
#
loop_
_entity.id
_entity.type
_entity.pdbx_description
1 polymer ?
#
loop_
_entity_poly.entity_id
_entity_poly.type
_entity_poly.pdbx_seq_one_letter_code
_entity_poly.pdbx_strand_id
1 'polypeptide(L)'
;YRAALEGVFAVTVIGLDRQYEGIANIGVRPTVDGKEPLLEVHIFDFDEDIYGRLLTVTFLRKVRDERTFDGLDSLKTQIEQDISETREWFATRRLKRDSDSAI
;
A
#
# COMPACT_ATOMS: atom_id res chain seq x y z
N TYR A 1 -8.11 -13.43 16.87
CA TYR A 1 -7.34 -13.26 15.63
C TYR A 1 -6.37 -12.11 15.81
N ARG A 2 -5.10 -12.29 15.45
CA ARG A 2 -4.08 -11.23 15.32
C ARG A 2 -3.54 -11.37 13.90
N ALA A 3 -3.58 -10.30 13.10
CA ALA A 3 -3.10 -10.39 11.73
C ALA A 3 -1.56 -10.52 11.73
N ALA A 4 -1.01 -11.25 10.76
CA ALA A 4 0.45 -11.40 10.62
C ALA A 4 1.12 -10.09 10.20
N LEU A 5 0.36 -9.20 9.55
CA LEU A 5 0.77 -7.86 9.12
C LEU A 5 -0.32 -6.88 9.52
N GLU A 6 0.09 -5.74 10.06
CA GLU A 6 -0.77 -4.60 10.39
C GLU A 6 0.00 -3.31 10.09
N GLY A 7 -0.70 -2.31 9.53
CA GLY A 7 -0.14 -0.99 9.20
C GLY A 7 -0.22 -0.64 7.71
N VAL A 8 0.58 0.36 7.33
CA VAL A 8 0.66 0.89 5.96
C VAL A 8 1.96 0.43 5.30
N PHE A 9 1.88 -0.02 4.06
CA PHE A 9 2.99 -0.62 3.33
C PHE A 9 3.10 -0.12 1.89
N ALA A 10 4.32 0.05 1.40
CA ALA A 10 4.61 0.11 -0.01
C ALA A 10 4.44 -1.28 -0.63
N VAL A 11 3.70 -1.38 -1.74
CA VAL A 11 3.36 -2.64 -2.38
C VAL A 11 3.55 -2.60 -3.89
N THR A 12 3.68 -3.77 -4.50
CA THR A 12 3.46 -3.93 -5.95
C THR A 12 2.22 -4.77 -6.21
N VAL A 13 1.53 -4.47 -7.31
CA VAL A 13 0.30 -5.14 -7.74
C VAL A 13 0.52 -5.74 -9.12
N ILE A 14 0.19 -7.03 -9.28
CA ILE A 14 0.18 -7.75 -10.56
C ILE A 14 -1.20 -8.38 -10.80
N GLY A 15 -1.56 -8.61 -12.06
CA GLY A 15 -2.89 -9.07 -12.49
C GLY A 15 -3.66 -8.07 -13.36
N LEU A 16 -3.01 -6.97 -13.74
CA LEU A 16 -3.49 -5.95 -14.68
C LEU A 16 -2.67 -6.01 -15.98
N ASP A 17 -2.63 -4.94 -16.77
CA ASP A 17 -1.84 -4.80 -18.01
C ASP A 17 -0.32 -4.77 -17.77
N ARG A 18 0.09 -4.27 -16.60
CA ARG A 18 1.48 -4.24 -16.14
C ARG A 18 1.55 -4.41 -14.62
N GLN A 19 2.78 -4.51 -14.11
CA GLN A 19 3.00 -4.38 -12.67
C GLN A 19 2.87 -2.91 -12.26
N TYR A 20 2.06 -2.66 -11.24
CA TYR A 20 1.91 -1.33 -10.64
C TYR A 20 2.61 -1.23 -9.29
N GLU A 21 3.00 -0.01 -8.96
CA GLU A 21 3.40 0.40 -7.61
C GLU A 21 2.16 0.93 -6.87
N GLY A 22 2.15 0.82 -5.56
CA GLY A 22 1.06 1.36 -4.75
C GLY A 22 1.39 1.41 -3.28
N ILE A 23 0.39 1.82 -2.51
CA ILE A 23 0.42 1.83 -1.06
C ILE A 23 -0.80 1.07 -0.53
N ALA A 24 -0.61 0.27 0.51
CA ALA A 24 -1.66 -0.55 1.09
C ALA A 24 -1.82 -0.31 2.58
N ASN A 25 -3.06 -0.23 3.04
CA ASN A 25 -3.39 -0.44 4.44
C ASN A 25 -3.81 -1.90 4.64
N ILE A 26 -3.22 -2.57 5.63
CA ILE A 26 -3.66 -3.89 6.11
C ILE A 26 -3.97 -3.78 7.58
N GLY A 27 -5.21 -4.07 7.94
CA GLY A 27 -5.71 -3.94 9.30
C GLY A 27 -6.76 -4.99 9.62
N VAL A 28 -7.40 -4.85 10.78
CA VAL A 28 -8.47 -5.74 11.22
C VAL A 28 -9.73 -4.92 11.46
N ARG A 29 -10.77 -5.17 10.68
CA ARG A 29 -12.07 -4.52 10.89
C ARG A 29 -12.88 -5.30 11.93
N PRO A 30 -13.39 -4.64 12.99
CA PRO A 30 -14.39 -5.25 13.85
C PRO A 30 -15.68 -5.46 13.05
N THR A 31 -16.16 -6.70 12.99
CA THR A 31 -17.47 -7.05 12.41
C THR A 31 -18.39 -7.61 13.50
N VAL A 32 -19.70 -7.64 13.23
CA VAL A 32 -20.69 -8.17 14.19
C VAL A 32 -20.42 -9.64 14.53
N ASP A 33 -19.88 -10.39 13.56
CA ASP A 33 -19.61 -11.83 13.68
C ASP A 33 -18.12 -12.15 13.90
N GLY A 34 -17.25 -11.16 14.12
CA GLY A 34 -15.84 -11.40 14.43
C GLY A 34 -14.86 -10.30 14.01
N LYS A 35 -13.66 -10.72 13.63
CA LYS A 35 -12.56 -9.85 13.20
C LYS A 35 -12.04 -10.36 11.87
N GLU A 36 -12.17 -9.56 10.83
CA GLU A 36 -11.70 -9.90 9.49
C GLU A 36 -10.53 -9.00 9.09
N PRO A 37 -9.47 -9.56 8.47
CA PRO A 37 -8.42 -8.73 7.89
C PRO A 37 -8.98 -7.97 6.69
N LEU A 38 -8.64 -6.69 6.59
CA LEU A 38 -9.01 -5.83 5.48
C LEU A 38 -7.74 -5.31 4.81
N LEU A 39 -7.59 -5.60 3.51
CA LEU A 39 -6.51 -5.09 2.67
C LEU A 39 -7.09 -4.06 1.71
N GLU A 40 -6.63 -2.81 1.83
CA GLU A 40 -7.01 -1.72 0.93
C GLU A 40 -5.76 -1.22 0.22
N VAL A 41 -5.78 -1.18 -1.11
CA VAL A 41 -4.62 -0.76 -1.93
C VAL A 41 -5.00 0.44 -2.77
N HIS A 42 -4.22 1.50 -2.66
CA HIS A 42 -4.22 2.61 -3.60
C HIS A 42 -3.12 2.36 -4.65
N ILE A 43 -3.54 2.00 -5.86
CA ILE A 43 -2.66 1.77 -7.02
C ILE A 43 -2.28 3.13 -7.59
N PHE A 44 -0.98 3.39 -7.74
CA PHE A 44 -0.52 4.66 -8.29
C PHE A 44 -0.76 4.74 -9.79
N ASP A 45 -1.15 5.94 -10.22
CA ASP A 45 -1.28 6.31 -11.64
C ASP A 45 -2.21 5.35 -12.40
N PHE A 46 -3.33 5.01 -11.75
CA PHE A 46 -4.35 4.06 -12.21
C PHE A 46 -5.76 4.63 -12.00
N ASP A 47 -6.63 4.48 -13.00
CA ASP A 47 -7.97 5.08 -13.03
C ASP A 47 -8.96 4.22 -13.84
N GLU A 48 -9.04 2.91 -13.51
CA GLU A 48 -10.00 1.99 -14.13
C GLU A 48 -10.76 1.17 -13.08
N ASP A 49 -11.97 0.74 -13.43
CA ASP A 49 -12.77 -0.18 -12.62
C ASP A 49 -12.30 -1.64 -12.79
N ILE A 50 -11.89 -2.26 -11.69
CA ILE A 50 -11.31 -3.61 -11.68
C ILE A 50 -12.04 -4.58 -10.74
N TYR A 51 -13.30 -4.30 -10.41
CA TYR A 51 -14.13 -5.19 -9.58
C TYR A 51 -14.18 -6.61 -10.15
N GLY A 52 -14.02 -7.61 -9.27
CA GLY A 52 -14.01 -9.03 -9.63
C GLY A 52 -12.70 -9.53 -10.24
N ARG A 53 -11.69 -8.68 -10.44
CA ARG A 53 -10.37 -9.09 -10.92
C ARG A 53 -9.55 -9.70 -9.80
N LEU A 54 -8.85 -10.78 -10.11
CA LEU A 54 -7.88 -11.40 -9.21
C LEU A 54 -6.55 -10.67 -9.33
N LEU A 55 -6.08 -10.12 -8.22
CA LEU A 55 -4.80 -9.42 -8.13
C LEU A 55 -3.88 -10.13 -7.14
N THR A 56 -2.58 -10.07 -7.40
CA THR A 56 -1.57 -10.43 -6.41
C THR A 56 -0.88 -9.16 -5.92
N VAL A 57 -0.87 -8.98 -4.60
CA VAL A 57 -0.26 -7.82 -3.93
C VAL A 57 0.97 -8.29 -3.16
N THR A 58 2.13 -7.72 -3.47
CA THR A 58 3.38 -8.02 -2.77
C THR A 58 3.74 -6.87 -1.84
N PHE A 59 3.86 -7.15 -0.54
CA PHE A 59 4.32 -6.20 0.46
C PHE A 59 5.84 -6.04 0.38
N LEU A 60 6.34 -4.80 0.30
CA LEU A 60 7.76 -4.55 0.08
C LEU A 60 8.43 -3.81 1.24
N ARG A 61 7.79 -2.78 1.79
CA ARG A 61 8.33 -1.98 2.90
C ARG A 61 7.18 -1.46 3.76
N LYS A 62 7.32 -1.56 5.08
CA LYS A 62 6.42 -0.88 6.01
C LYS A 62 6.68 0.62 5.99
N VAL A 63 5.62 1.40 5.74
CA VAL A 63 5.63 2.87 5.75
C VAL A 63 5.40 3.34 7.19
N ARG A 64 4.34 2.85 7.84
CA ARG A 64 4.06 3.14 9.25
C ARG A 64 3.14 2.12 9.91
N ASP A 65 3.04 2.20 11.23
CA ASP A 65 1.99 1.55 12.01
C ASP A 65 0.62 2.24 11.85
N GLU A 66 -0.45 1.54 12.21
CA GLU A 66 -1.77 2.15 12.36
C GLU A 66 -1.77 3.16 13.51
N ARG A 67 -2.53 4.25 13.34
CA ARG A 67 -2.72 5.25 14.37
C ARG A 67 -4.10 5.88 14.25
N THR A 68 -4.61 6.38 15.37
CA THR A 68 -5.81 7.21 15.39
C THR A 68 -5.47 8.64 14.97
N PHE A 69 -6.47 9.36 14.46
CA PHE A 69 -6.34 10.73 14.00
C PHE A 69 -7.40 11.59 14.65
N ASP A 70 -7.04 12.83 15.01
CA ASP A 70 -7.92 13.76 15.72
C ASP A 70 -8.95 14.45 14.80
N GLY A 71 -9.02 14.03 13.53
CA GLY A 71 -9.97 14.54 12.56
C GLY A 71 -9.59 14.22 11.11
N LEU A 72 -10.53 14.48 10.20
CA LEU A 72 -10.40 14.17 8.78
C LEU A 72 -9.19 14.87 8.13
N ASP A 73 -8.92 16.13 8.47
CA ASP A 73 -7.81 16.89 7.90
C ASP A 73 -6.44 16.28 8.27
N SER A 74 -6.30 15.85 9.52
CA SER A 74 -5.07 15.20 9.99
C SER A 74 -4.86 13.83 9.35
N LEU A 75 -5.94 13.09 9.09
CA LEU A 75 -5.90 11.83 8.36
C LEU A 75 -5.49 12.07 6.90
N LYS A 76 -6.12 13.03 6.22
CA LYS A 76 -5.83 13.36 4.82
C LYS A 76 -4.37 13.78 4.64
N THR A 77 -3.90 14.67 5.51
CA THR A 77 -2.50 15.13 5.51
C THR A 77 -1.53 13.96 5.64
N GLN A 78 -1.81 13.00 6.53
CA GLN A 78 -0.96 11.83 6.70
C GLN A 78 -1.02 10.90 5.48
N ILE A 79 -2.19 10.69 4.87
CA ILE A 79 -2.31 9.89 3.65
C ILE A 79 -1.45 10.50 2.53
N GLU A 80 -1.49 11.82 2.35
CA GLU A 80 -0.69 12.51 1.33
C GLU A 80 0.82 12.35 1.60
N GLN A 81 1.25 12.46 2.86
CA GLN A 81 2.64 12.19 3.27
C GLN A 81 3.05 10.74 3.01
N ASP A 82 2.23 9.78 3.41
CA ASP A 82 2.49 8.34 3.22
C ASP A 82 2.65 8.02 1.72
N ILE A 83 1.83 8.62 0.86
CA ILE A 83 1.91 8.48 -0.61
C ILE A 83 3.21 9.08 -1.13
N SER A 84 3.56 10.30 -0.72
CA SER A 84 4.79 10.97 -1.17
C SER A 84 6.04 10.16 -0.82
N GLU A 85 6.17 9.76 0.45
CA GLU A 85 7.30 8.96 0.94
C GLU A 85 7.41 7.62 0.21
N THR A 86 6.28 7.00 -0.11
CA THR A 86 6.23 5.73 -0.84
C THR A 86 6.73 5.92 -2.27
N ARG A 87 6.28 6.97 -2.97
CA ARG A 87 6.74 7.29 -4.33
C ARG A 87 8.24 7.61 -4.37
N GLU A 88 8.73 8.39 -3.43
CA GLU A 88 10.16 8.71 -3.30
C GLU A 88 11.02 7.45 -3.07
N TRP A 89 10.52 6.53 -2.24
CA TRP A 89 11.18 5.27 -1.98
C TRP A 89 11.26 4.39 -3.23
N PHE A 90 10.18 4.28 -4.02
CA PHE A 90 10.20 3.56 -5.29
C PHE A 90 11.16 4.18 -6.30
N ALA A 91 11.19 5.51 -6.42
CA ALA A 91 12.13 6.22 -7.27
C ALA A 91 13.58 5.91 -6.88
N THR A 92 13.90 5.98 -5.59
CA THR A 92 15.23 5.65 -5.05
C THR A 92 15.60 4.18 -5.32
N ARG A 93 14.64 3.26 -5.17
CA ARG A 93 14.86 1.83 -5.41
C ARG A 93 15.17 1.53 -6.88
N ARG A 94 14.52 2.22 -7.83
CA ARG A 94 14.80 2.10 -9.27
C ARG A 94 16.24 2.52 -9.59
N LEU A 95 16.68 3.68 -9.10
CA LEU A 95 18.05 4.18 -9.32
C LEU A 95 19.13 3.20 -8.83
N LYS A 96 18.91 2.54 -7.69
CA LYS A 96 19.85 1.53 -7.17
C LYS A 96 19.91 0.29 -8.07
N ARG A 97 18.76 -0.19 -8.54
CA ARG A 97 18.68 -1.36 -9.42
C ARG A 97 19.38 -1.15 -10.76
N ASP A 98 19.22 0.04 -11.34
CA ASP A 98 19.83 0.39 -12.63
C ASP A 98 21.35 0.54 -12.51
N SER A 99 21.84 0.99 -11.34
CA SER A 99 23.27 1.08 -11.04
C SER A 99 23.91 -0.30 -10.83
N ASP A 100 23.22 -1.23 -10.17
CA ASP A 100 23.69 -2.60 -9.92
C ASP A 100 23.65 -3.50 -11.18
N SER A 101 22.83 -3.15 -12.18
CA SER A 101 22.72 -3.90 -13.46
C SER A 101 23.71 -3.43 -14.53
N ALA A 102 24.47 -2.36 -14.26
CA ALA A 102 25.43 -1.76 -15.19
C ALA A 102 26.89 -2.20 -14.95
N ILE A 103 27.11 -3.26 -14.17
CA ILE A 103 28.43 -3.85 -13.84
C ILE A 103 28.49 -5.29 -14.33
#